data_AF-A0AAE0FLG7-F1
#
_entry.id   AF-A0AAE0FLG7-F1
#
_cell.length_a   1.000
_cell.length_b   1.000
_cell.length_c   1.000
_cell.angle_alpha   90.00
_cell.angle_beta   90.00
_cell.angle_gamma   90.00
#
_symmetry.space_group_name_H-M   'P 1'
#
loop_
_entity.id
_entity.type
_entity.pdbx_description
1 polymer ?
#
loop_
_entity_poly.entity_id
_entity_poly.type
_entity_poly.pdbx_seq_one_letter_code
_entity_poly.pdbx_strand_id
1 'polypeptide(L)'
;MRSAFTTTSPTNADGQGGFGKDSRIAVEKTHGSAAGSEAEPSFWALRAVGDEDARALGIEIRATSIKAAIIDTLTGAFIDGASTKIKEANPEEVEAGVRKMVDHFQWKGTVGCSITKAVARGLGCHSHSFSALDRDVGNMLKTMIPDSVVVTMVHTEAAGYSELAFGLEKGDLKEDDHLVMVVTIGAAMGSVVYLNGHRMRNTGLNSKYLNDFEPNLAALQAKYP
;
A
#
# COMPACT_ATOMS: atom_id res chain seq x y z
N MET A 1 -2.79 -5.98 6.20
CA MET A 1 -2.27 -6.29 4.87
C MET A 1 -1.43 -7.50 5.07
N ARG A 2 -1.60 -8.45 4.19
CA ARG A 2 -0.48 -8.76 3.32
C ARG A 2 -0.57 -7.76 2.19
N SER A 3 0.51 -7.11 1.72
CA SER A 3 0.40 -6.16 0.59
C SER A 3 0.02 -6.92 -0.70
N ALA A 4 -1.27 -7.22 -0.86
CA ALA A 4 -1.74 -8.22 -1.80
C ALA A 4 -2.17 -7.55 -3.10
N PHE A 5 -1.19 -7.16 -3.90
CA PHE A 5 -1.44 -6.81 -5.30
C PHE A 5 -0.31 -7.25 -6.24
N THR A 6 0.44 -8.28 -5.88
CA THR A 6 1.31 -9.00 -6.81
C THR A 6 0.56 -10.20 -7.40
N THR A 7 0.71 -10.42 -8.71
CA THR A 7 0.27 -11.63 -9.40
C THR A 7 1.45 -12.12 -10.24
N THR A 8 1.99 -13.27 -9.89
CA THR A 8 2.78 -14.10 -10.81
C THR A 8 2.10 -15.46 -10.90
N SER A 9 1.16 -15.61 -11.83
CA SER A 9 0.68 -16.92 -12.31
C SER A 9 -0.01 -16.72 -13.67
N PRO A 10 0.08 -17.71 -14.58
CA PRO A 10 -0.24 -17.55 -15.99
C PRO A 10 -1.73 -17.27 -16.20
N THR A 11 -2.03 -16.47 -17.21
CA THR A 11 -3.38 -16.17 -17.68
C THR A 11 -4.19 -17.45 -17.89
N ASN A 12 -5.27 -17.63 -17.13
CA ASN A 12 -6.35 -18.53 -17.55
C ASN A 12 -7.11 -17.86 -18.71
N ALA A 13 -7.66 -18.71 -19.59
CA ALA A 13 -8.24 -18.33 -20.88
C ALA A 13 -9.42 -17.34 -20.83
N ASP A 14 -9.93 -17.01 -19.63
CA ASP A 14 -11.13 -16.18 -19.43
C ASP A 14 -10.83 -14.73 -19.01
N GLY A 15 -9.56 -14.29 -19.00
CA GLY A 15 -9.20 -12.87 -18.84
C GLY A 15 -9.47 -12.24 -17.46
N GLN A 16 -9.97 -12.99 -16.48
CA GLN A 16 -10.12 -12.55 -15.09
C GLN A 16 -8.86 -12.92 -14.29
N GLY A 17 -8.03 -11.93 -13.96
CA GLY A 17 -6.89 -12.11 -13.06
C GLY A 17 -7.34 -12.11 -11.61
N GLY A 18 -7.16 -13.22 -10.89
CA GLY A 18 -7.44 -13.31 -9.46
C GLY A 18 -6.45 -12.56 -8.59
N PHE A 19 -6.87 -12.14 -7.39
CA PHE A 19 -6.01 -11.56 -6.37
C PHE A 19 -5.11 -12.65 -5.74
N GLY A 20 -3.82 -12.62 -6.06
CA GLY A 20 -2.81 -13.53 -5.51
C GLY A 20 -2.20 -13.03 -4.19
N LYS A 21 -1.75 -13.96 -3.35
CA LYS A 21 -1.18 -13.71 -2.01
C LYS A 21 0.33 -13.45 -1.98
N ASP A 22 0.99 -13.25 -3.12
CA ASP A 22 2.46 -13.37 -3.20
C ASP A 22 3.22 -12.05 -3.21
N SER A 23 3.07 -11.24 -2.16
CA SER A 23 4.15 -10.31 -1.79
C SER A 23 4.95 -10.95 -0.66
N ARG A 24 6.25 -11.15 -0.88
CA ARG A 24 7.16 -11.60 0.17
C ARG A 24 7.62 -10.36 0.92
N ILE A 25 6.94 -10.07 2.04
CA ILE A 25 7.38 -9.03 2.98
C ILE A 25 8.21 -9.71 4.05
N ALA A 26 9.47 -9.31 4.17
CA ALA A 26 10.32 -9.69 5.29
C ALA A 26 10.14 -8.66 6.40
N VAL A 27 9.76 -9.13 7.59
CA VAL A 27 9.65 -8.31 8.82
C VAL A 27 10.66 -8.84 9.82
N GLU A 28 11.62 -8.01 10.21
CA GLU A 28 12.60 -8.33 11.25
C GLU A 28 12.24 -7.59 12.54
N LYS A 29 12.27 -8.31 13.68
CA LYS A 29 11.90 -7.79 15.01
C LYS A 29 13.11 -7.76 15.94
N THR A 30 13.14 -6.76 16.82
CA THR A 30 14.01 -6.75 18.01
C THR A 30 13.16 -6.97 19.25
N HIS A 31 13.57 -7.88 20.15
CA HIS A 31 12.76 -8.34 21.28
C HIS A 31 12.67 -7.27 22.39
N GLY A 32 11.45 -6.92 22.81
CA GLY A 32 11.11 -6.19 24.03
C GLY A 32 9.80 -6.78 24.59
N SER A 33 9.74 -7.06 25.90
CA SER A 33 8.64 -7.83 26.51
C SER A 33 7.61 -6.92 27.19
N ALA A 34 6.30 -7.14 26.96
CA ALA A 34 5.24 -6.79 27.91
C ALA A 34 3.92 -7.54 27.66
N ALA A 35 3.22 -7.89 28.75
CA ALA A 35 1.97 -8.66 28.84
C ALA A 35 0.70 -7.87 28.41
N GLY A 36 -0.44 -8.57 28.26
CA GLY A 36 -1.61 -8.12 27.46
C GLY A 36 -2.76 -7.39 28.16
N SER A 37 -3.79 -7.08 27.38
CA SER A 37 -5.23 -7.11 27.71
C SER A 37 -6.04 -7.02 26.40
N GLU A 38 -7.26 -7.56 26.39
CA GLU A 38 -8.18 -7.59 25.24
C GLU A 38 -8.55 -6.17 24.79
N ALA A 39 -8.30 -5.82 23.53
CA ALA A 39 -8.22 -4.43 23.10
C ALA A 39 -9.18 -4.10 21.95
N GLU A 40 -9.90 -2.99 22.12
CA GLU A 40 -10.17 -1.99 21.07
C GLU A 40 -9.02 -1.93 20.05
N PRO A 41 -9.25 -1.72 18.74
CA PRO A 41 -8.19 -1.73 17.75
C PRO A 41 -7.07 -0.77 18.20
N SER A 42 -5.94 -1.36 18.60
CA SER A 42 -4.84 -0.62 19.19
C SER A 42 -4.25 0.34 18.18
N PHE A 43 -4.34 0.02 16.89
CA PHE A 43 -3.68 0.79 15.84
C PHE A 43 -4.29 2.19 15.63
N TRP A 44 -3.53 3.24 15.94
CA TRP A 44 -4.00 4.64 15.85
C TRP A 44 -4.57 5.03 14.48
N ALA A 45 -4.11 4.40 13.39
CA ALA A 45 -4.64 4.68 12.06
C ALA A 45 -6.06 4.11 11.83
N LEU A 46 -6.51 3.15 12.63
CA LEU A 46 -7.86 2.58 12.56
C LEU A 46 -8.90 3.42 13.30
N ARG A 47 -8.48 4.25 14.26
CA ARG A 47 -9.36 5.14 15.03
C ARG A 47 -9.94 6.31 14.22
N ALA A 48 -9.44 6.55 13.02
CA ALA A 48 -9.89 7.63 12.15
C ALA A 48 -11.10 7.26 11.27
N VAL A 49 -11.52 5.99 11.27
CA VAL A 49 -12.70 5.52 10.51
C VAL A 49 -13.86 5.39 11.48
N GLY A 50 -14.87 6.27 11.35
CA GLY A 50 -16.09 6.20 12.18
C GLY A 50 -16.90 4.92 11.93
N ASP A 51 -17.68 4.51 12.92
CA ASP A 51 -18.46 3.26 12.98
C ASP A 51 -19.48 3.06 11.84
N GLU A 52 -19.80 4.11 11.08
CA GLU A 52 -20.95 4.12 10.16
C GLU A 52 -20.64 3.51 8.79
N ASP A 53 -19.35 3.42 8.41
CA ASP A 53 -18.89 2.76 7.19
C ASP A 53 -17.54 2.06 7.47
N ALA A 54 -17.57 0.89 8.09
CA ALA A 54 -16.41 0.00 8.27
C ALA A 54 -15.83 -0.54 6.94
N ARG A 55 -15.94 0.24 5.85
CA ARG A 55 -15.52 -0.09 4.50
C ARG A 55 -14.86 1.10 3.81
N ALA A 56 -13.82 0.83 3.06
CA ALA A 56 -13.15 1.81 2.19
C ALA A 56 -12.89 1.19 0.81
N LEU A 57 -12.81 2.03 -0.22
CA LEU A 57 -12.29 1.59 -1.52
C LEU A 57 -10.76 1.75 -1.51
N GLY A 58 -10.04 0.63 -1.52
CA GLY A 58 -8.59 0.61 -1.70
C GLY A 58 -8.24 0.58 -3.17
N ILE A 59 -7.41 1.52 -3.64
CA ILE A 59 -6.87 1.58 -5.00
C ILE A 59 -5.35 1.43 -4.96
N GLU A 60 -4.79 0.64 -5.86
CA GLU A 60 -3.35 0.68 -6.16
C GLU A 60 -3.13 0.99 -7.64
N ILE A 61 -2.39 2.06 -7.89
CA ILE A 61 -1.97 2.49 -9.22
C ILE A 61 -0.55 1.99 -9.47
N ARG A 62 -0.39 1.14 -10.49
CA ARG A 62 0.89 0.64 -10.99
C ARG A 62 1.15 1.20 -12.39
N ALA A 63 2.35 0.96 -12.93
CA ALA A 63 2.78 1.52 -14.22
C ALA A 63 1.83 1.19 -15.39
N THR A 64 1.24 0.00 -15.38
CA THR A 64 0.42 -0.53 -16.49
C THR A 64 -0.94 -1.08 -16.07
N SER A 65 -1.31 -0.91 -14.79
CA SER A 65 -2.61 -1.36 -14.28
C SER A 65 -3.03 -0.62 -13.04
N ILE A 66 -4.33 -0.54 -12.83
CA ILE A 66 -4.96 -0.10 -11.58
C ILE A 66 -5.73 -1.29 -11.02
N LYS A 67 -5.52 -1.60 -9.75
CA LYS A 67 -6.35 -2.55 -9.00
C LYS A 67 -7.15 -1.78 -7.96
N ALA A 68 -8.37 -2.23 -7.71
CA ALA A 68 -9.25 -1.64 -6.72
C ALA A 68 -10.01 -2.74 -5.97
N ALA A 69 -10.32 -2.50 -4.71
CA ALA A 69 -11.12 -3.42 -3.91
C ALA A 69 -11.86 -2.70 -2.78
N ILE A 70 -13.07 -3.17 -2.48
CA ILE A 70 -13.78 -2.79 -1.25
C ILE A 70 -13.13 -3.56 -0.11
N ILE A 71 -12.71 -2.85 0.93
CA ILE A 71 -11.97 -3.38 2.07
C ILE A 71 -12.77 -3.13 3.33
N ASP A 72 -12.92 -4.15 4.16
CA ASP A 72 -13.37 -3.99 5.55
C ASP A 72 -12.24 -3.35 6.37
N THR A 73 -12.46 -2.13 6.87
CA THR A 73 -11.41 -1.34 7.52
C THR A 73 -11.06 -1.83 8.92
N LEU A 74 -11.94 -2.61 9.56
CA LEU A 74 -11.71 -3.16 10.90
C LEU A 74 -10.86 -4.43 10.85
N THR A 75 -11.02 -5.23 9.82
CA THR A 75 -10.36 -6.53 9.67
C THR A 75 -9.25 -6.53 8.62
N GLY A 76 -9.25 -5.54 7.72
CA GLY A 76 -8.38 -5.49 6.55
C GLY A 76 -8.76 -6.51 5.47
N ALA A 77 -9.94 -7.13 5.54
CA ALA A 77 -10.39 -8.14 4.60
C ALA A 77 -10.88 -7.52 3.28
N PHE A 78 -10.55 -8.17 2.16
CA PHE A 78 -11.12 -7.82 0.86
C PHE A 78 -12.54 -8.38 0.74
N ILE A 79 -13.49 -7.52 0.41
CA ILE A 79 -14.90 -7.88 0.22
C ILE A 79 -15.17 -8.19 -1.26
N ASP A 80 -14.72 -7.31 -2.14
CA ASP A 80 -14.84 -7.45 -3.60
C ASP A 80 -13.71 -6.68 -4.29
N GLY A 81 -13.32 -7.06 -5.51
CA GLY A 81 -12.19 -6.46 -6.20
C GLY A 81 -12.22 -6.54 -7.72
N ALA A 82 -11.63 -5.53 -8.34
CA ALA A 82 -11.55 -5.37 -9.79
C ALA A 82 -10.19 -4.83 -10.21
N SER A 83 -9.91 -4.92 -11.52
CA SER A 83 -8.72 -4.30 -12.09
C SER A 83 -8.98 -3.76 -13.49
N THR A 84 -8.21 -2.77 -13.89
CA THR A 84 -8.16 -2.26 -15.26
C THR A 84 -6.72 -2.08 -15.69
N LYS A 85 -6.45 -2.25 -16.98
CA LYS A 85 -5.15 -1.94 -17.58
C LYS A 85 -5.12 -0.45 -17.94
N ILE A 86 -3.92 0.13 -17.83
CA ILE A 86 -3.58 1.45 -18.37
C ILE A 86 -2.32 1.27 -19.22
N LYS A 87 -2.14 2.10 -20.25
CA LYS A 87 -0.92 2.00 -21.08
C LYS A 87 0.31 2.50 -20.34
N GLU A 88 0.14 3.61 -19.63
CA GLU A 88 1.19 4.27 -18.86
C GLU A 88 0.56 5.05 -17.71
N ALA A 89 1.32 5.24 -16.62
CA ALA A 89 0.89 6.00 -15.46
C ALA A 89 0.99 7.52 -15.66
N ASN A 90 0.35 8.05 -16.70
CA ASN A 90 0.18 9.48 -16.95
C ASN A 90 -1.19 9.98 -16.44
N PRO A 91 -1.39 11.30 -16.29
CA PRO A 91 -2.63 11.84 -15.70
C PRO A 91 -3.92 11.41 -16.42
N GLU A 92 -3.92 11.36 -17.75
CA GLU A 92 -5.11 11.02 -18.56
C GLU A 92 -5.54 9.57 -18.37
N GLU A 93 -4.60 8.63 -18.54
CA GLU A 93 -4.86 7.20 -18.41
C GLU A 93 -5.19 6.82 -16.95
N VAL A 94 -4.53 7.47 -15.98
CA VAL A 94 -4.83 7.26 -14.56
C VAL A 94 -6.20 7.82 -14.19
N GLU A 95 -6.57 9.01 -14.65
CA GLU A 95 -7.91 9.55 -14.41
C GLU A 95 -8.99 8.61 -14.95
N ALA A 96 -8.87 8.20 -16.20
CA ALA A 96 -9.82 7.29 -16.83
C ALA A 96 -9.92 5.95 -16.08
N GLY A 97 -8.78 5.40 -15.66
CA GLY A 97 -8.74 4.15 -14.92
C GLY A 97 -9.29 4.26 -13.49
N VAL A 98 -8.98 5.32 -12.75
CA VAL A 98 -9.49 5.56 -11.40
C VAL A 98 -11.01 5.79 -11.42
N ARG A 99 -11.51 6.66 -12.31
CA ARG A 99 -12.95 6.89 -12.46
C ARG A 99 -13.69 5.59 -12.79
N LYS A 100 -13.16 4.80 -13.73
CA LYS A 100 -13.72 3.50 -14.07
C LYS A 100 -13.83 2.57 -12.85
N MET A 101 -12.86 2.56 -11.94
CA MET A 101 -12.93 1.75 -10.72
C MET A 101 -13.95 2.29 -9.73
N VAL A 102 -13.99 3.61 -9.51
CA VAL A 102 -14.99 4.25 -8.63
C VAL A 102 -16.41 4.00 -9.14
N ASP A 103 -16.63 4.16 -10.44
CA ASP A 103 -17.92 3.92 -11.09
C ASP A 103 -18.33 2.44 -11.05
N HIS A 104 -17.37 1.53 -11.27
CA HIS A 104 -17.61 0.08 -11.21
C HIS A 104 -18.18 -0.36 -9.86
N PHE A 105 -17.65 0.18 -8.76
CA PHE A 105 -18.14 -0.09 -7.40
C PHE A 105 -19.26 0.86 -6.94
N GLN A 106 -19.67 1.81 -7.79
CA GLN A 106 -20.59 2.90 -7.45
C GLN A 106 -20.21 3.60 -6.14
N TRP A 107 -18.91 3.79 -5.92
CA TRP A 107 -18.37 4.18 -4.61
C TRP A 107 -18.48 5.69 -4.38
N LYS A 108 -18.89 6.08 -3.16
CA LYS A 108 -19.00 7.48 -2.72
C LYS A 108 -18.31 7.79 -1.39
N GLY A 109 -17.66 6.78 -0.79
CA GLY A 109 -17.01 6.90 0.51
C GLY A 109 -15.53 7.25 0.41
N THR A 110 -14.79 6.90 1.47
CA THR A 110 -13.33 7.07 1.52
C THR A 110 -12.62 6.19 0.51
N VAL A 111 -11.65 6.76 -0.20
CA VAL A 111 -10.75 6.09 -1.14
C VAL A 111 -9.33 6.16 -0.60
N GLY A 112 -8.77 5.00 -0.25
CA GLY A 112 -7.36 4.86 0.09
C GLY A 112 -6.55 4.49 -1.15
N CYS A 113 -5.57 5.29 -1.55
CA CYS A 113 -4.77 5.05 -2.74
C CYS A 113 -3.30 4.79 -2.40
N SER A 114 -2.75 3.67 -2.87
CA SER A 114 -1.32 3.38 -2.80
C SER A 114 -0.65 3.55 -4.16
N ILE A 115 0.53 4.19 -4.17
CA ILE A 115 1.26 4.51 -5.40
C ILE A 115 2.78 4.33 -5.23
N THR A 116 3.47 3.91 -6.29
CA THR A 116 4.95 3.88 -6.27
C THR A 116 5.51 5.26 -6.60
N LYS A 117 6.76 5.54 -6.21
CA LYS A 117 7.48 6.76 -6.62
C LYS A 117 7.66 6.87 -8.15
N ALA A 118 7.69 5.75 -8.86
CA ALA A 118 7.77 5.74 -10.32
C ALA A 118 6.45 6.22 -10.93
N VAL A 119 5.32 5.70 -10.45
CA VAL A 119 3.97 6.14 -10.84
C VAL A 119 3.77 7.61 -10.50
N ALA A 120 4.14 8.05 -9.30
CA ALA A 120 4.04 9.46 -8.91
C ALA A 120 4.79 10.39 -9.87
N ARG A 121 5.98 9.97 -10.34
CA ARG A 121 6.76 10.73 -11.32
C ARG A 121 6.08 10.76 -12.69
N GLY A 122 5.45 9.67 -13.13
CA GLY A 122 4.64 9.65 -14.35
C GLY A 122 3.43 10.60 -14.29
N LEU A 123 2.92 10.85 -13.09
CA LEU A 123 1.89 11.86 -12.81
C LEU A 123 2.44 13.29 -12.70
N GLY A 124 3.75 13.50 -12.78
CA GLY A 124 4.39 14.82 -12.62
C GLY A 124 4.65 15.23 -11.17
N CYS A 125 4.53 14.31 -10.21
CA CYS A 125 4.87 14.55 -8.81
C CYS A 125 6.31 14.08 -8.52
N HIS A 126 7.20 15.02 -8.18
CA HIS A 126 8.65 14.78 -8.10
C HIS A 126 9.24 14.83 -6.68
N SER A 127 8.40 14.98 -5.65
CA SER A 127 8.90 15.13 -4.29
C SER A 127 9.67 13.90 -3.79
N HIS A 128 10.81 14.12 -3.15
CA HIS A 128 11.58 13.07 -2.47
C HIS A 128 11.03 12.73 -1.08
N SER A 129 10.22 13.61 -0.49
CA SER A 129 9.55 13.39 0.79
C SER A 129 8.25 12.64 0.57
N PHE A 130 8.04 11.54 1.29
CA PHE A 130 6.82 10.73 1.18
C PHE A 130 5.59 11.59 1.47
N SER A 131 5.58 12.33 2.58
CA SER A 131 4.43 13.18 2.95
C SER A 131 4.08 14.25 1.92
N ALA A 132 5.09 14.83 1.25
CA ALA A 132 4.82 15.81 0.21
C ALA A 132 4.36 15.12 -1.09
N LEU A 133 4.92 13.95 -1.43
CA LEU A 133 4.48 13.16 -2.57
C LEU A 133 3.03 12.68 -2.42
N ASP A 134 2.69 12.19 -1.23
CA ASP A 134 1.34 11.75 -0.86
C ASP A 134 0.33 12.90 -1.01
N ARG A 135 0.68 14.09 -0.53
CA ARG A 135 -0.16 15.29 -0.67
C ARG A 135 -0.33 15.70 -2.13
N ASP A 136 0.75 15.78 -2.89
CA ASP A 136 0.71 16.26 -4.28
C ASP A 136 -0.12 15.30 -5.15
N VAL A 137 0.04 13.99 -4.97
CA VAL A 137 -0.77 12.97 -5.65
C VAL A 137 -2.22 12.95 -5.13
N GLY A 138 -2.42 13.09 -3.81
CA GLY A 138 -3.76 13.18 -3.22
C GLY A 138 -4.57 14.36 -3.76
N ASN A 139 -3.93 15.53 -3.93
CA ASN A 139 -4.57 16.70 -4.53
C ASN A 139 -5.01 16.44 -5.97
N MET A 140 -4.17 15.75 -6.76
CA MET A 140 -4.49 15.39 -8.14
C MET A 140 -5.61 14.34 -8.23
N LEU A 141 -5.56 13.29 -7.41
CA LEU A 141 -6.63 12.29 -7.37
C LEU A 141 -7.95 12.91 -6.91
N LYS A 142 -7.92 13.86 -5.98
CA LYS A 142 -9.12 14.60 -5.56
C LYS A 142 -9.77 15.38 -6.71
N THR A 143 -9.01 15.88 -7.68
CA THR A 143 -9.60 16.51 -8.89
C THR A 143 -10.22 15.47 -9.84
N MET A 144 -9.68 14.25 -9.85
CA MET A 144 -10.20 13.15 -10.67
C MET A 144 -11.46 12.52 -10.08
N ILE A 145 -11.62 12.52 -8.76
CA ILE A 145 -12.77 11.92 -8.05
C ILE A 145 -13.28 12.88 -6.95
N PRO A 146 -13.92 14.01 -7.33
CA PRO A 146 -14.26 15.09 -6.40
C PRO A 146 -15.31 14.71 -5.35
N ASP A 147 -16.12 13.69 -5.63
CA ASP A 147 -17.18 13.21 -4.73
C ASP A 147 -16.65 12.23 -3.65
N SER A 148 -15.35 11.94 -3.64
CA SER A 148 -14.72 11.00 -2.70
C SER A 148 -13.71 11.69 -1.80
N VAL A 149 -13.59 11.20 -0.55
CA VAL A 149 -12.48 11.57 0.34
C VAL A 149 -11.28 10.72 -0.03
N VAL A 150 -10.21 11.35 -0.53
CA VAL A 150 -9.01 10.65 -0.99
C VAL A 150 -7.88 10.75 0.03
N VAL A 151 -7.32 9.60 0.41
CA VAL A 151 -6.09 9.49 1.20
C VAL A 151 -5.07 8.72 0.38
N THR A 152 -3.88 9.29 0.20
CA THR A 152 -2.82 8.70 -0.61
C THR A 152 -1.62 8.32 0.24
N MET A 153 -0.94 7.24 -0.11
CA MET A 153 0.29 6.82 0.51
C MET A 153 1.26 6.15 -0.46
N VAL A 154 2.56 6.35 -0.28
CA VAL A 154 3.57 5.56 -1.00
C VAL A 154 3.37 4.07 -0.72
N HIS A 155 3.45 3.23 -1.75
CA HIS A 155 3.13 1.80 -1.70
C HIS A 155 3.85 1.07 -0.55
N THR A 156 5.15 1.26 -0.39
CA THR A 156 5.91 0.59 0.68
C THR A 156 5.43 1.00 2.08
N GLU A 157 4.98 2.25 2.26
CA GLU A 157 4.41 2.70 3.52
C GLU A 157 2.98 2.15 3.73
N ALA A 158 2.17 2.06 2.66
CA ALA A 158 0.88 1.37 2.66
C ALA A 158 1.02 -0.10 3.07
N ALA A 159 1.94 -0.81 2.43
CA ALA A 159 2.33 -2.16 2.78
C ALA A 159 2.66 -2.25 4.27
N GLY A 160 3.60 -1.43 4.74
CA GLY A 160 4.08 -1.52 6.11
C GLY A 160 3.01 -1.23 7.16
N TYR A 161 2.20 -0.18 6.99
CA TYR A 161 1.15 0.13 7.96
C TYR A 161 0.10 -0.96 8.06
N SER A 162 -0.25 -1.56 6.94
CA SER A 162 -1.28 -2.56 7.00
C SER A 162 -0.70 -3.92 7.45
N GLU A 163 0.59 -4.17 7.25
CA GLU A 163 1.31 -5.30 7.89
C GLU A 163 1.35 -5.13 9.42
N LEU A 164 1.60 -3.90 9.90
CA LEU A 164 1.50 -3.54 11.32
C LEU A 164 0.07 -3.70 11.87
N ALA A 165 -0.94 -3.31 11.09
CA ALA A 165 -2.33 -3.34 11.53
C ALA A 165 -2.98 -4.74 11.46
N PHE A 166 -2.63 -5.57 10.46
CA PHE A 166 -3.33 -6.85 10.21
C PHE A 166 -2.45 -8.02 9.77
N GLY A 167 -1.13 -7.83 9.60
CA GLY A 167 -0.25 -8.80 8.93
C GLY A 167 0.28 -9.92 9.82
N LEU A 168 0.54 -9.62 11.10
CA LEU A 168 1.05 -10.60 12.04
C LEU A 168 -0.08 -11.12 12.91
N GLU A 169 -0.14 -12.43 13.10
CA GLU A 169 -1.16 -13.08 13.92
C GLU A 169 -1.34 -12.32 15.24
N LYS A 170 -2.51 -11.68 15.38
CA LYS A 170 -3.07 -11.02 16.57
C LYS A 170 -2.15 -10.98 17.82
N GLY A 171 -1.11 -10.14 17.84
CA GLY A 171 -0.45 -9.76 19.10
C GLY A 171 1.07 -9.65 19.13
N ASP A 172 1.82 -10.11 18.13
CA ASP A 172 3.30 -10.15 18.23
C ASP A 172 4.03 -8.83 17.89
N LEU A 173 3.31 -7.80 17.43
CA LEU A 173 3.83 -6.43 17.33
C LEU A 173 2.82 -5.53 18.03
N LYS A 174 3.17 -5.07 19.23
CA LYS A 174 2.42 -4.03 19.93
C LYS A 174 2.89 -2.66 19.48
N GLU A 175 2.02 -1.66 19.57
CA GLU A 175 2.36 -0.27 19.22
C GLU A 175 3.52 0.28 20.05
N ASP A 176 3.79 -0.27 21.23
CA ASP A 176 4.51 0.47 22.26
C ASP A 176 6.01 0.13 22.39
N ASP A 177 6.52 -0.92 21.73
CA ASP A 177 7.85 -1.47 22.06
C ASP A 177 8.77 -1.88 20.88
N HIS A 178 8.45 -1.53 19.63
CA HIS A 178 9.15 -2.14 18.49
C HIS A 178 9.65 -1.18 17.41
N LEU A 179 10.93 -1.33 17.08
CA LEU A 179 11.51 -0.92 15.80
C LEU A 179 11.19 -1.99 14.75
N VAL A 180 10.45 -1.61 13.73
CA VAL A 180 10.01 -2.51 12.66
C VAL A 180 10.52 -1.97 11.32
N MET A 181 11.26 -2.79 10.60
CA MET A 181 11.58 -2.50 9.20
C MET A 181 10.70 -3.35 8.30
N VAL A 182 10.06 -2.70 7.34
CA VAL A 182 9.31 -3.35 6.27
C VAL A 182 10.08 -3.14 4.98
N VAL A 183 10.37 -4.24 4.29
CA VAL A 183 11.00 -4.24 2.97
C VAL A 183 10.02 -4.84 1.95
N THR A 184 9.73 -4.08 0.90
CA THR A 184 8.96 -4.56 -0.26
C THR A 184 9.91 -4.90 -1.40
N ILE A 185 9.79 -6.11 -1.94
CA ILE A 185 10.61 -6.60 -3.05
C ILE A 185 9.68 -6.87 -4.24
N GLY A 186 9.88 -6.12 -5.33
CA GLY A 186 9.18 -6.29 -6.60
C GLY A 186 10.07 -5.87 -7.77
N ALA A 187 9.51 -5.24 -8.81
CA ALA A 187 10.32 -4.66 -9.89
C ALA A 187 11.33 -3.60 -9.38
N ALA A 188 11.05 -2.98 -8.25
CA ALA A 188 11.96 -2.16 -7.47
C ALA A 188 11.92 -2.61 -6.00
N MET A 189 12.89 -2.13 -5.21
CA MET A 189 12.88 -2.30 -3.77
C MET A 189 12.35 -1.06 -3.07
N GLY A 190 11.69 -1.26 -1.93
CA GLY A 190 11.29 -0.18 -1.04
C GLY A 190 11.49 -0.59 0.40
N SER A 191 11.88 0.35 1.25
CA SER A 191 11.96 0.12 2.68
C SER A 191 11.36 1.29 3.46
N VAL A 192 10.77 0.95 4.60
CA VAL A 192 10.25 1.90 5.57
C VAL A 192 10.49 1.36 6.97
N VAL A 193 10.91 2.25 7.87
CA VAL A 193 11.16 1.95 9.27
C VAL A 193 10.08 2.61 10.11
N TYR A 194 9.50 1.84 11.01
CA TYR A 194 8.55 2.28 12.02
C TYR A 194 9.18 2.15 13.40
N LEU A 195 8.96 3.14 14.23
CA LEU A 195 9.24 3.10 15.66
C LEU A 195 7.91 3.33 16.38
N ASN A 196 7.50 2.37 17.19
CA ASN A 196 6.27 2.42 17.97
C ASN A 196 5.03 2.72 17.10
N GLY A 197 4.85 1.96 16.02
CA GLY A 197 3.73 2.14 15.09
C GLY A 197 3.79 3.43 14.25
N HIS A 198 4.81 4.27 14.40
CA HIS A 198 4.95 5.51 13.63
C HIS A 198 6.12 5.44 12.65
N ARG A 199 5.88 5.87 11.40
CA ARG A 199 6.95 5.96 10.39
C ARG A 199 8.06 6.92 10.86
N MET A 200 9.28 6.42 10.93
CA MET A 200 10.47 7.24 11.16
C MET A 200 10.72 8.14 9.95
N ARG A 201 10.87 9.45 10.20
CA ARG A 201 11.16 10.46 9.17
C ARG A 201 12.62 10.92 9.29
N ASN A 202 13.23 11.32 8.18
CA ASN A 202 14.56 11.96 8.12
C ASN A 202 15.74 11.16 8.74
N THR A 203 15.63 9.83 8.88
CA THR A 203 16.70 9.00 9.47
C THR A 203 17.71 8.47 8.45
N GLY A 204 17.44 8.60 7.15
CA GLY A 204 18.22 7.94 6.08
C GLY A 204 18.09 6.41 6.03
N LEU A 205 17.60 5.78 7.11
CA LEU A 205 17.44 4.33 7.23
C LEU A 205 16.44 3.77 6.20
N ASN A 206 15.42 4.56 5.84
CA ASN A 206 14.45 4.19 4.81
C ASN A 206 15.05 4.04 3.40
N SER A 207 16.25 4.56 3.15
CA SER A 207 16.93 4.50 1.84
C SER A 207 18.30 3.85 1.88
N LYS A 208 18.94 3.76 3.06
CA LYS A 208 20.29 3.20 3.22
C LYS A 208 20.39 1.78 2.66
N TYR A 209 19.47 0.90 3.06
CA TYR A 209 19.44 -0.49 2.61
C TYR A 209 19.10 -0.62 1.12
N LEU A 210 18.28 0.28 0.58
CA LEU A 210 17.97 0.26 -0.86
C LEU A 210 19.23 0.50 -1.69
N ASN A 211 20.04 1.48 -1.32
CA ASN A 211 21.25 1.80 -2.09
C ASN A 211 22.26 0.63 -2.15
N ASP A 212 22.33 -0.18 -1.09
CA ASP A 212 23.28 -1.29 -1.00
C ASP A 212 22.77 -2.55 -1.74
N PHE A 213 21.45 -2.77 -1.79
CA PHE A 213 20.85 -4.01 -2.31
C PHE A 213 20.14 -3.87 -3.67
N GLU A 214 19.54 -2.73 -3.98
CA GLU A 214 18.81 -2.49 -5.23
C GLU A 214 19.68 -2.71 -6.49
N PRO A 215 20.98 -2.34 -6.53
CA PRO A 215 21.85 -2.64 -7.68
C PRO A 215 21.97 -4.13 -8.00
N ASN A 216 21.79 -5.01 -7.01
CA ASN A 216 21.89 -6.46 -7.16
C ASN A 216 20.54 -7.13 -7.45
N LEU A 217 19.43 -6.39 -7.39
CA LEU A 217 18.07 -6.95 -7.47
C LEU A 217 17.83 -7.69 -8.79
N ALA A 218 18.20 -7.09 -9.92
CA ALA A 218 18.02 -7.70 -11.23
C ALA A 218 18.78 -9.04 -11.36
N ALA A 219 20.00 -9.10 -10.82
CA ALA A 219 20.81 -10.31 -10.81
C ALA A 219 20.21 -11.40 -9.89
N LEU A 220 19.66 -11.00 -8.73
CA LEU A 220 18.99 -11.91 -7.81
C LEU A 220 17.68 -12.46 -8.40
N GLN A 221 16.89 -11.63 -9.07
CA GLN A 221 15.66 -12.04 -9.75
C GLN A 221 15.93 -13.00 -10.91
N ALA A 222 17.01 -12.78 -11.67
CA ALA A 222 17.43 -13.71 -12.71
C ALA A 222 17.92 -15.06 -12.14
N LYS A 223 18.55 -15.04 -10.96
CA LYS A 223 19.07 -16.25 -10.29
C LYS A 223 17.99 -17.06 -9.58
N TYR A 224 16.95 -16.40 -9.07
CA TYR A 224 15.84 -17.00 -8.34
C TYR A 224 14.50 -16.55 -8.94
N PRO A 225 14.08 -17.15 -10.07
CA PRO A 225 12.86 -16.78 -10.78
C PRO A 225 11.58 -17.11 -9.99
#